data_AF-A7TBV0-F1
#
_entry.id   AF-A7TBV0-F1
#
_cell.length_a   1.000
_cell.length_b   1.000
_cell.length_c   1.000
_cell.angle_alpha   90.00
_cell.angle_beta   90.00
_cell.angle_gamma   90.00
#
_symmetry.space_group_name_H-M   'P 1'
#
loop_
_entity.id
_entity.type
_entity.pdbx_description
1 polymer ?
#
loop_
_entity_poly.entity_id
_entity_poly.type
_entity_poly.pdbx_seq_one_letter_code
_entity_poly.pdbx_strand_id
1 'polypeptide(L)' 'EALADEYDRTGELLVDFGSDQTSLHNPYNGGYYPVQVSFDEANEIMKDDPERFKNLVQQSLLRQVAAINRLHTRGMFFWD' A
#
# COMPACT_ATOMS: atom_id res chain seq x y z
N GLU A 1 -2.85 2.06 6.87
CA GLU A 1 -1.79 1.32 7.58
C GLU A 1 -2.28 0.72 8.90
N ALA A 2 -3.47 0.11 8.91
CA ALA A 2 -4.22 -0.20 10.13
C ALA A 2 -3.46 -1.07 11.14
N LEU A 3 -2.70 -2.07 10.69
CA LEU A 3 -1.90 -2.93 11.57
C LEU A 3 -0.75 -2.19 12.24
N ALA A 4 -0.11 -1.25 11.53
CA ALA A 4 0.93 -0.40 12.10
C ALA A 4 0.33 0.57 13.13
N ASP A 5 -0.82 1.18 12.81
CA ASP A 5 -1.52 2.09 13.71
C ASP A 5 -2.00 1.38 14.99
N GLU A 6 -2.48 0.14 14.84
CA GLU A 6 -2.91 -0.69 15.96
C GLU A 6 -1.74 -1.07 16.87
N TYR A 7 -0.59 -1.39 16.29
CA TYR A 7 0.64 -1.62 17.04
C TYR A 7 1.07 -0.38 17.81
N ASP A 8 1.03 0.83 17.22
CA ASP A 8 1.42 2.03 17.96
C ASP A 8 0.49 2.31 19.14
N ARG A 9 -0.80 1.99 19.00
CA ARG A 9 -1.82 2.25 20.00
C ARG A 9 -1.74 1.26 21.17
N THR A 10 -1.43 -0.01 20.89
CA THR A 10 -1.57 -1.10 21.86
C THR A 10 -0.23 -1.72 22.29
N GLY A 11 0.80 -1.60 21.45
CA GLY A 11 2.05 -2.33 21.58
C GLY A 11 1.96 -3.80 21.15
N GLU A 12 0.79 -4.27 20.72
CA GLU A 12 0.56 -5.66 20.31
C GLU A 12 0.91 -5.84 18.83
N LEU A 13 1.85 -6.74 18.54
CA LEU A 13 2.19 -7.12 17.17
C LEU A 13 1.21 -8.18 16.70
N LEU A 14 0.20 -7.77 15.93
CA LEU A 14 -0.86 -8.66 15.47
C LEU A 14 -0.48 -9.57 14.29
N VAL A 15 0.66 -9.33 13.66
CA VAL A 15 1.10 -10.05 12.45
C VAL A 15 2.57 -10.40 12.52
N ASP A 16 2.86 -11.70 12.41
CA ASP A 16 4.22 -12.23 12.39
C ASP A 16 4.83 -12.28 10.97
N PHE A 17 3.99 -12.51 9.95
CA PHE A 17 4.41 -12.79 8.58
C PHE A 17 3.63 -11.93 7.59
N GLY A 18 4.33 -11.26 6.66
CA GLY A 18 3.72 -10.43 5.63
C GLY A 18 4.40 -10.59 4.27
N SER A 19 3.62 -10.42 3.21
CA SER A 19 4.09 -10.33 1.83
C SER A 19 3.10 -9.48 1.03
N ASP A 20 3.46 -9.08 -0.18
CA ASP A 20 2.58 -8.36 -1.09
C ASP A 20 2.46 -9.10 -2.42
N GLN A 21 1.22 -9.31 -2.87
CA GLN A 21 0.94 -10.00 -4.13
C GLN A 21 0.14 -9.10 -5.09
N THR A 22 0.26 -7.78 -4.93
CA THR A 22 -0.34 -6.86 -5.89
C THR A 22 0.37 -6.98 -7.23
N SER A 23 -0.31 -6.60 -8.31
CA SER A 23 0.20 -6.77 -9.67
C SER A 23 1.18 -5.64 -10.06
N LEU A 24 2.25 -5.46 -9.28
CA LEU A 24 3.26 -4.41 -9.49
C LEU A 24 4.10 -4.59 -10.75
N HIS A 25 3.94 -5.71 -11.46
CA HIS A 25 4.45 -5.85 -12.83
C HIS A 25 3.75 -4.89 -13.81
N ASN A 26 2.56 -4.38 -13.48
CA ASN A 26 1.80 -3.42 -14.30
C ASN A 26 0.99 -2.42 -13.44
N PRO A 27 1.66 -1.61 -12.61
CA PRO A 27 1.00 -0.88 -11.52
C PRO A 27 0.13 0.28 -12.02
N TYR A 28 0.41 0.83 -13.20
CA TYR A 28 -0.26 2.02 -13.73
C TYR A 28 -1.44 1.72 -14.64
N ASN A 29 -1.70 0.45 -14.95
CA ASN A 29 -2.82 0.02 -15.81
C ASN A 29 -3.70 -1.02 -15.09
N GLY A 30 -4.05 -0.74 -13.83
CA GLY A 30 -4.94 -1.58 -13.02
C GLY A 30 -4.25 -2.70 -12.24
N GLY A 31 -2.93 -2.79 -12.25
CA GLY A 31 -2.20 -3.74 -11.38
C GLY A 31 -2.09 -3.30 -9.93
N TYR A 32 -2.27 -2.01 -9.65
CA TYR A 32 -2.28 -1.44 -8.31
C TYR A 32 -3.30 -0.30 -8.22
N TYR A 33 -4.05 -0.24 -7.13
CA TYR A 33 -5.05 0.79 -6.88
C TYR A 33 -4.63 1.66 -5.68
N PRO A 34 -4.47 2.98 -5.86
CA PRO A 34 -4.00 3.87 -4.80
C PRO A 34 -5.04 4.03 -3.69
N VAL A 35 -4.61 3.97 -2.43
CA VAL A 35 -5.48 4.02 -1.24
C VAL A 35 -6.23 5.35 -1.06
N GLN A 36 -5.82 6.42 -1.75
CA GLN A 36 -6.36 7.77 -1.60
C GLN A 36 -7.74 7.95 -2.27
N VAL A 37 -8.14 7.05 -3.17
CA VAL A 37 -9.36 7.13 -3.97
C VAL A 37 -10.07 5.78 -3.99
N SER A 38 -11.37 5.79 -4.27
CA SER A 38 -12.12 4.55 -4.48
C SER A 38 -11.69 3.84 -5.78
N PHE A 39 -12.11 2.58 -5.93
CA PHE A 39 -11.86 1.80 -7.14
C PHE A 39 -12.45 2.46 -8.40
N ASP A 40 -13.68 2.98 -8.32
CA ASP A 40 -14.35 3.62 -9.45
C ASP A 40 -13.65 4.92 -9.84
N GLU A 41 -13.34 5.78 -8.86
CA GLU A 41 -12.57 7.01 -9.10
C GLU A 41 -11.17 6.72 -9.65
N ALA A 42 -10.50 5.66 -9.18
CA ALA A 42 -9.21 5.25 -9.70
C ALA A 42 -9.29 4.86 -11.18
N ASN A 43 -10.35 4.16 -11.61
CA ASN A 43 -10.55 3.81 -13.01
C ASN A 43 -10.82 5.05 -13.89
N GLU A 44 -11.58 6.03 -13.38
CA GLU A 44 -11.78 7.31 -14.06
C GLU A 44 -10.46 8.08 -14.21
N ILE A 45 -9.70 8.27 -13.13
CA ILE A 45 -8.43 8.99 -13.14
C ILE A 45 -7.40 8.27 -14.03
N MET A 46 -7.33 6.94 -13.99
CA MET A 46 -6.40 6.15 -14.81
C MET A 46 -6.62 6.40 -16.32
N LYS A 47 -7.88 6.62 -16.73
CA LYS A 47 -8.25 6.91 -18.11
C LYS A 47 -8.06 8.39 -18.45
N ASP A 48 -8.55 9.27 -17.58
CA ASP A 48 -8.72 10.69 -17.91
C ASP A 48 -7.49 11.55 -17.50
N ASP A 49 -6.71 11.12 -16.51
CA ASP A 49 -5.48 11.77 -16.03
C ASP A 49 -4.42 10.74 -15.56
N PRO A 50 -3.73 10.05 -16.50
CA PRO A 50 -2.76 8.99 -16.19
C PRO A 50 -1.57 9.45 -15.34
N GLU A 51 -1.15 10.71 -15.49
CA GLU A 51 -0.04 11.26 -14.69
C GLU A 51 -0.45 11.45 -13.24
N ARG A 52 -1.67 11.94 -12.97
CA ARG A 52 -2.22 11.95 -11.62
C ARG A 52 -2.37 10.54 -11.07
N PHE A 53 -2.85 9.58 -11.87
CA PHE A 53 -2.96 8.19 -11.44
C PHE A 53 -1.61 7.62 -10.99
N LYS A 54 -0.58 7.78 -11.83
CA LYS A 54 0.79 7.36 -11.54
C LYS A 54 1.34 7.97 -10.25
N ASN A 55 1.13 9.28 -10.05
CA ASN A 55 1.54 9.96 -8.83
C ASN A 55 0.82 9.38 -7.60
N LEU A 56 -0.49 9.15 -7.68
CA LEU A 56 -1.26 8.53 -6.59
C LEU A 56 -0.75 7.12 -6.25
N VAL A 57 -0.48 6.29 -7.27
CA VAL A 57 0.09 4.95 -7.11
C VAL A 57 1.42 5.01 -6.37
N GLN A 58 2.34 5.88 -6.79
CA GLN A 58 3.65 6.03 -6.14
C GLN A 58 3.51 6.48 -4.68
N GLN A 59 2.64 7.47 -4.40
CA GLN A 59 2.39 7.94 -3.04
C GLN A 59 1.79 6.84 -2.16
N SER A 60 0.88 6.03 -2.70
CA SER A 60 0.30 4.89 -1.99
C SER A 60 1.34 3.81 -1.68
N LEU A 61 2.22 3.48 -2.63
CA LEU A 61 3.31 2.51 -2.43
C LEU A 61 4.30 2.98 -1.37
N LEU A 62 4.69 4.27 -1.37
CA LEU A 62 5.55 4.83 -0.33
C LEU A 62 4.93 4.69 1.07
N ARG A 63 3.62 4.94 1.20
CA ARG A 63 2.88 4.72 2.46
C ARG A 63 2.85 3.25 2.86
N GLN A 64 2.59 2.35 1.91
CA GLN A 64 2.59 0.91 2.16
C GLN A 64 3.95 0.41 2.67
N VAL A 65 5.04 0.78 1.99
CA VAL A 65 6.41 0.43 2.41
C VAL A 65 6.74 1.03 3.78
N ALA A 66 6.30 2.27 4.07
CA ALA A 66 6.47 2.86 5.39
C ALA A 66 5.78 2.02 6.48
N ALA A 67 4.55 1.56 6.26
CA ALA A 67 3.83 0.71 7.20
C ALA A 67 4.49 -0.67 7.38
N ILE A 68 4.92 -1.30 6.29
CA ILE A 68 5.66 -2.57 6.31
C ILE A 68 6.95 -2.42 7.12
N ASN A 69 7.75 -1.37 6.84
CA ASN A 69 8.99 -1.11 7.56
C ASN A 69 8.77 -0.91 9.06
N ARG A 70 7.72 -0.18 9.43
CA ARG A 70 7.36 0.01 10.84
C ARG A 70 7.11 -1.32 11.55
N LEU A 71 6.26 -2.18 10.98
CA LEU A 71 5.97 -3.49 11.55
C LEU A 71 7.21 -4.41 11.53
N HIS A 72 7.99 -4.35 10.45
CA HIS A 72 9.22 -5.14 10.30
C HIS A 72 10.24 -4.83 11.40
N THR A 73 10.46 -3.56 11.71
CA THR A 73 11.36 -3.14 12.81
C THR A 73 10.92 -3.64 14.19
N ARG A 74 9.68 -4.12 14.33
CA ARG A 74 9.09 -4.59 15.58
C ARG A 74 8.97 -6.11 15.67
N GLY A 75 9.37 -6.83 14.62
CA GLY A 75 9.43 -8.30 14.62
C GLY A 75 8.67 -8.97 13.48
N MET A 76 7.86 -8.25 12.70
CA MET A 76 7.19 -8.83 11.53
C MET A 76 8.22 -9.24 10.47
N PHE A 77 8.18 -10.48 10.00
CA PHE A 77 8.97 -10.93 8.86
C PHE A 77 8.22 -10.63 7.56
N PHE A 78 8.83 -9.83 6.69
CA PHE A 78 8.27 -9.50 5.37
C PHE A 78 9.10 -10.10 4.24
N TRP A 79 8.46 -10.60 3.19
CA TRP A 79 9.11 -10.98 1.93
C TRP A 79 8.36 -10.46 0.70
N ASP A 80 9.14 -10.10 -0.32
CA ASP A 80 8.66 -9.75 -1.67
C ASP A 80 8.19 -11.01 -2.41
#